data_AF-A0A2V6S5Q1-F1
#
_entry.id   AF-A0A2V6S5Q1-F1
#
_cell.length_a   1.000
_cell.length_b   1.000
_cell.length_c   1.000
_cell.angle_alpha   90.00
_cell.angle_beta   90.00
_cell.angle_gamma   90.00
#
_symmetry.space_group_name_H-M   'P 1'
#
loop_
_entity.id
_entity.type
_entity.pdbx_description
1 polymer ?
#
loop_
_entity_poly.entity_id
_entity_poly.type
_entity_poly.pdbx_seq_one_letter_code
_entity_poly.pdbx_strand_id
1 'polypeptide(L)' 'LANNIKLEHNCGGSCACTTCHVVVREGEENLSTMEQDEEDRLDTAEGLTLHSRLGCQAVVRGDVVVEIPK' A
#
# COMPACT_ATOMS: atom_id res chain seq x y z
N LEU A 1 -7.32 11.92 -4.33
CA LEU A 1 -7.20 10.73 -5.21
C LEU A 1 -7.68 11.10 -6.60
N ALA A 2 -6.93 10.73 -7.65
CA ALA A 2 -7.16 11.23 -9.02
C ALA A 2 -8.32 10.53 -9.77
N ASN A 3 -8.68 9.30 -9.37
CA ASN A 3 -9.58 8.42 -10.12
C ASN A 3 -10.89 8.08 -9.40
N ASN A 4 -11.30 8.86 -8.39
CA ASN A 4 -12.51 8.61 -7.58
C ASN A 4 -12.59 7.24 -6.87
N ILE A 5 -11.48 6.51 -6.80
CA ILE A 5 -11.34 5.33 -5.95
C ILE A 5 -11.17 5.83 -4.51
N LYS A 6 -11.96 5.30 -3.58
CA LYS A 6 -11.81 5.60 -2.15
C LYS A 6 -10.74 4.69 -1.56
N LEU A 7 -9.58 5.27 -1.28
CA LEU A 7 -8.52 4.65 -0.50
C LEU A 7 -8.29 5.54 0.71
N GLU A 8 -8.47 5.01 1.91
CA GLU A 8 -8.31 5.80 3.13
C GLU A 8 -6.83 6.20 3.33
N HIS A 9 -6.60 7.37 3.91
CA HIS A 9 -5.25 7.92 4.10
C HIS A 9 -5.23 8.88 5.29
N ASN A 10 -5.58 8.37 6.47
CA ASN A 10 -5.77 9.17 7.68
C ASN A 10 -4.54 9.98 8.10
N CYS A 11 -3.32 9.51 7.78
CA CYS A 11 -2.08 10.24 8.05
C CYS A 11 -1.65 11.22 6.93
N GLY A 12 -2.43 11.33 5.85
CA GLY A 12 -2.08 12.17 4.70
C GLY A 12 -0.93 11.64 3.84
N GLY A 13 -0.51 10.38 4.03
CA GLY A 13 0.59 9.76 3.28
C GLY A 13 1.95 9.80 3.98
N SER A 14 2.00 10.17 5.26
CA SER A 14 3.24 10.29 6.05
C SER A 14 3.75 8.97 6.67
N CYS A 15 3.39 7.81 6.09
CA CYS A 15 3.73 6.48 6.62
C CYS A 15 3.36 6.23 8.11
N ALA A 16 2.37 6.96 8.63
CA ALA A 16 2.03 6.93 10.07
C ALA A 16 0.71 6.19 10.40
N CYS A 17 0.09 5.53 9.42
CA CYS A 17 -1.12 4.71 9.61
C CYS A 17 -1.16 3.56 8.59
N THR A 18 -2.07 2.61 8.77
CA THR A 18 -2.29 1.47 7.85
C THR A 18 -3.52 1.60 6.96
N THR A 19 -4.25 2.72 7.03
CA THR A 19 -5.55 2.85 6.33
C THR A 19 -5.47 2.85 4.80
N CYS A 20 -4.29 3.09 4.23
CA CYS A 20 -4.05 2.98 2.79
C CYS A 20 -3.53 1.61 2.36
N HIS A 21 -3.63 0.60 3.24
CA HIS A 21 -3.20 -0.76 2.98
C HIS A 21 -3.88 -1.31 1.74
N VAL A 22 -3.07 -1.90 0.87
CA VAL A 22 -3.50 -2.62 -0.33
C VAL A 22 -2.74 -3.94 -0.42
N VAL A 23 -3.35 -4.92 -1.09
CA VAL A 23 -2.71 -6.20 -1.40
C VAL A 23 -2.39 -6.24 -2.89
N VAL A 24 -1.12 -6.41 -3.23
CA VAL A 24 -0.67 -6.54 -4.62
C VAL A 24 -1.07 -7.91 -5.13
N ARG A 25 -1.75 -7.94 -6.28
CA ARG A 25 -2.17 -9.17 -6.97
C ARG A 25 -1.25 -9.50 -8.14
N GLU A 26 -0.80 -8.47 -8.88
CA GLU A 26 0.11 -8.60 -10.03
C GLU A 26 1.02 -7.37 -10.15
N GLY A 27 2.24 -7.55 -10.69
CA GLY A 27 3.17 -6.46 -10.98
C GLY A 27 3.98 -5.95 -9.78
N GLU A 28 4.26 -6.80 -8.78
CA GLU A 28 5.05 -6.43 -7.60
C GLU A 28 6.46 -5.94 -7.98
N GLU A 29 7.04 -6.51 -9.03
CA GLU A 29 8.32 -6.10 -9.62
C GLU A 29 8.31 -4.67 -10.18
N ASN A 30 7.13 -4.12 -10.46
CA ASN A 30 6.95 -2.76 -10.97
C ASN A 30 6.81 -1.71 -9.84
N LEU A 31 6.95 -2.11 -8.57
CA LEU A 31 6.89 -1.21 -7.43
C LEU A 31 8.30 -0.81 -6.94
N SER A 32 8.37 0.32 -6.23
CA SER A 32 9.52 0.61 -5.38
C SER A 32 9.71 -0.50 -4.34
N THR A 33 10.97 -0.75 -3.97
CA THR A 33 11.30 -1.58 -2.81
C THR A 33 10.59 -1.04 -1.57
N MET A 34 10.07 -1.93 -0.73
CA MET A 34 9.52 -1.56 0.57
C MET A 34 10.63 -1.02 1.46
N GLU A 35 10.39 0.13 2.08
CA GLU A 35 11.30 0.71 3.07
C GLU A 35 10.97 0.19 4.48
N GLN A 36 11.93 0.25 5.39
CA GLN A 36 11.79 -0.31 6.73
C GLN A 36 10.63 0.34 7.52
N ASP A 37 10.45 1.66 7.39
CA ASP A 37 9.34 2.38 8.03
C ASP A 37 7.96 1.91 7.51
N GLU A 38 7.88 1.48 6.24
CA GLU A 38 6.67 0.90 5.65
C GLU A 38 6.40 -0.50 6.23
N GLU A 39 7.44 -1.34 6.32
CA GLU A 39 7.37 -2.70 6.88
C GLU A 39 6.91 -2.66 8.34
N ASP A 40 7.57 -1.86 9.19
CA ASP A 40 7.24 -1.69 10.60
C ASP A 40 5.79 -1.22 10.79
N ARG A 41 5.28 -0.39 9.87
CA ARG A 41 3.91 0.09 9.92
C ARG A 41 2.91 -0.97 9.46
N LEU A 42 3.24 -1.75 8.42
CA LEU A 42 2.41 -2.84 7.90
C LEU A 42 2.23 -3.99 8.90
N ASP A 43 3.22 -4.23 9.78
CA ASP A 43 3.10 -5.20 10.87
C ASP A 43 1.92 -4.93 11.81
N THR A 44 1.42 -3.70 11.82
CA THR A 44 0.24 -3.29 12.61
C THR A 44 -1.08 -3.32 11.82
N ALA A 45 -1.04 -3.73 10.55
CA ALA A 45 -2.22 -3.78 9.68
C ALA A 45 -3.08 -5.01 9.96
N GLU A 46 -4.40 -4.84 9.90
CA GLU A 46 -5.33 -5.97 9.91
C GLU A 46 -5.27 -6.69 8.54
N GLY A 47 -5.29 -8.02 8.55
CA GLY A 47 -5.27 -8.80 7.31
C GLY A 47 -3.95 -8.70 6.52
N LEU A 48 -2.82 -8.50 7.21
CA LEU A 48 -1.50 -8.50 6.61
C LEU A 48 -1.23 -9.78 5.80
N THR A 49 -0.64 -9.61 4.62
CA THR A 49 -0.23 -10.68 3.70
C THR A 49 1.18 -10.42 3.20
N LEU A 50 1.83 -11.43 2.62
CA LEU A 50 3.18 -11.27 2.04
C LEU A 50 3.25 -10.21 0.93
N HIS A 51 2.12 -9.93 0.26
CA HIS A 51 2.06 -8.97 -0.85
C HIS A 51 1.41 -7.65 -0.43
N SER A 52 1.40 -7.34 0.87
CA SER A 52 0.82 -6.11 1.39
C SER A 52 1.74 -4.92 1.18
N ARG A 53 1.16 -3.78 0.82
CA ARG A 53 1.84 -2.49 0.68
C ARG A 53 1.02 -1.38 1.29
N LEU A 54 1.67 -0.29 1.72
CA LEU A 54 1.00 0.97 1.96
C LEU A 54 0.88 1.71 0.62
N GLY A 55 -0.35 1.91 0.15
CA GLY A 55 -0.60 2.55 -1.15
C GLY A 55 -0.03 3.96 -1.27
N CYS A 56 0.25 4.65 -0.15
CA CYS A 56 0.91 5.95 -0.16
C CYS A 56 2.44 5.89 -0.32
N GLN A 57 3.08 4.74 -0.05
CA GLN A 57 4.53 4.53 -0.15
C GLN A 57 4.94 3.73 -1.40
N ALA A 58 4.02 2.91 -1.94
CA ALA A 58 4.28 2.09 -3.12
C ALA A 58 4.31 2.93 -4.41
N VAL A 59 5.51 3.31 -4.85
CA VAL A 59 5.72 4.06 -6.11
C VAL A 59 5.65 3.11 -7.29
N VAL A 60 4.70 3.34 -8.18
CA VAL A 60 4.44 2.50 -9.37
C VAL A 60 5.32 2.94 -10.54
N ARG A 61 5.99 1.99 -11.18
CA ARG A 61 6.87 2.18 -12.36
C ARG A 61 6.39 1.45 -13.63
N GLY A 62 5.29 0.71 -13.53
CA GLY A 62 4.70 -0.10 -14.61
C GLY A 62 3.29 -0.52 -14.25
N ASP A 63 2.74 -1.52 -14.93
CA ASP A 63 1.39 -2.00 -14.64
C ASP A 63 1.36 -2.81 -13.34
N VAL A 64 0.37 -2.52 -12.49
CA VAL A 64 0.17 -3.17 -11.18
C VAL A 64 -1.31 -3.37 -10.96
N VAL A 65 -1.69 -4.56 -10.47
CA VAL A 65 -3.06 -4.85 -10.03
C VAL A 65 -3.05 -4.97 -8.52
N VAL A 66 -3.89 -4.17 -7.85
CA VAL A 66 -4.03 -4.17 -6.40
C VAL A 66 -5.47 -4.41 -5.98
N GLU A 67 -5.63 -4.99 -4.80
CA GLU A 67 -6.91 -5.16 -4.11
C GLU A 67 -6.91 -4.29 -2.85
N ILE A 68 -8.04 -3.62 -2.60
CA ILE A 68 -8.28 -2.90 -1.35
C ILE A 68 -8.97 -3.89 -0.40
N PRO A 69 -8.33 -4.27 0.71
CA PRO A 69 -8.95 -5.13 1.71
C PRO A 69 -10.21 -4.47 2.30
N LYS A 70 -11.19 -5.30 2.68
CA LYS A 70 -12.47 -4.84 3.23
C LYS A 70 -12.34 -4.33 4.66
#